data_AF-C1DE98-F1
#
_entry.id   AF-C1DE98-F1
#
_cell.length_a   1.000
_cell.length_b   1.000
_cell.length_c   1.000
_cell.angle_alpha   90.00
_cell.angle_beta   90.00
_cell.angle_gamma   90.00
#
_symmetry.space_group_name_H-M   'P 1'
#
loop_
_entity.id
_entity.type
_entity.pdbx_description
1 polymer ?
#
loop_
_entity_poly.entity_id
_entity_poly.type
_entity_poly.pdbx_seq_one_letter_code
_entity_poly.pdbx_strand_id
1 'polypeptide(L)' 'MEIQYITERALLARINRKLTPHDTQLKRCQADSVRYPEVGRFYHIATPTGAVLADHVNIETMARDIGVLADWERLERL' A
#
# COMPACT_ATOMS: atom_id res chain seq x y z
N MET A 1 12.24 -6.85 -22.45
CA MET A 1 11.12 -7.06 -21.52
C MET A 1 10.29 -5.80 -21.54
N GLU A 2 8.98 -5.90 -21.83
CA GLU A 2 8.09 -4.74 -21.86
C GLU A 2 7.67 -4.36 -20.44
N ILE A 3 7.50 -3.05 -20.20
CA ILE A 3 7.01 -2.53 -18.92
C ILE A 3 5.51 -2.76 -18.83
N GLN A 4 5.05 -3.37 -17.74
CA GLN A 4 3.63 -3.52 -17.44
C GLN A 4 3.20 -2.48 -16.40
N TYR A 5 2.18 -1.69 -16.72
CA TYR A 5 1.58 -0.74 -15.78
C TYR A 5 0.47 -1.40 -14.95
N ILE A 6 0.42 -1.05 -13.67
CA ILE A 6 -0.55 -1.58 -12.71
C ILE A 6 -1.24 -0.42 -12.04
N THR A 7 -2.57 -0.48 -11.96
CA THR A 7 -3.36 0.49 -11.20
C THR A 7 -3.01 0.44 -9.71
N GLU A 8 -3.11 1.58 -9.03
CA GLU A 8 -2.97 1.67 -7.57
C GLU A 8 -3.90 0.70 -6.83
N ARG A 9 -5.15 0.56 -7.32
CA ARG A 9 -6.14 -0.35 -6.72
C ARG A 9 -5.68 -1.80 -6.78
N ALA A 10 -5.15 -2.23 -7.93
CA ALA A 10 -4.64 -3.59 -8.09
C ALA A 10 -3.39 -3.83 -7.25
N LEU A 11 -2.49 -2.85 -7.15
CA LEU A 11 -1.29 -2.95 -6.30
C LEU A 11 -1.66 -3.04 -4.82
N LEU A 12 -2.58 -2.20 -4.33
CA LEU A 12 -3.08 -2.24 -2.96
C LEU A 12 -3.72 -3.60 -2.63
N ALA A 13 -4.50 -4.17 -3.56
CA ALA A 13 -5.08 -5.50 -3.39
C ALA A 13 -4.04 -6.63 -3.34
N ARG A 14 -2.94 -6.52 -4.09
CA ARG A 14 -1.81 -7.46 -4.01
C ARG A 14 -1.10 -7.38 -2.67
N ILE A 15 -0.77 -6.17 -2.23
CA ILE A 15 -0.15 -5.92 -0.91
C ILE A 15 -1.02 -6.51 0.19
N ASN A 16 -2.31 -6.16 0.22
CA ASN A 16 -3.19 -6.64 1.28
C ASN A 16 -3.37 -8.16 1.29
N ARG A 17 -3.41 -8.83 0.13
CA ARG A 17 -3.40 -10.30 0.08
C ARG A 17 -2.14 -10.91 0.72
N LYS A 18 -0.99 -10.24 0.60
CA LYS A 18 0.27 -10.66 1.23
C LYS A 18 0.29 -10.37 2.73
N LEU A 19 -0.35 -9.29 3.18
CA LEU A 19 -0.36 -8.86 4.59
C LEU A 19 -1.44 -9.53 5.46
N THR A 20 -2.56 -9.95 4.88
CA THR A 20 -3.68 -10.58 5.62
C THR A 20 -3.27 -11.76 6.50
N PRO A 21 -2.41 -12.71 6.06
CA PRO A 21 -1.96 -13.81 6.92
C PRO A 21 -1.12 -13.37 8.14
N HIS A 22 -0.68 -12.11 8.17
CA HIS A 22 0.14 -11.54 9.25
C HIS A 22 -0.65 -10.58 10.14
N ASP A 23 -1.98 -10.59 10.07
CA ASP A 23 -2.85 -9.69 10.84
C ASP A 23 -2.49 -8.21 10.67
N THR A 24 -2.08 -7.83 9.45
CA THR A 24 -1.83 -6.43 9.11
C THR A 24 -2.44 -6.06 7.77
N GLN A 25 -2.61 -4.76 7.52
CA GLN A 25 -3.22 -4.25 6.30
C GLN A 25 -2.69 -2.87 5.94
N LEU A 26 -2.45 -2.63 4.65
CA LEU A 26 -2.25 -1.30 4.10
C LEU A 26 -3.61 -0.66 3.78
N LYS A 27 -3.87 0.52 4.36
CA LYS A 27 -5.08 1.30 4.13
C LYS A 27 -4.76 2.56 3.33
N ARG A 28 -5.78 3.05 2.61
CA ARG A 28 -5.75 4.33 1.92
C ARG A 28 -6.52 5.37 2.74
N CYS A 29 -5.95 6.56 2.87
CA CYS A 29 -6.60 7.75 3.41
C CYS A 29 -6.95 8.70 2.26
N GLN A 30 -8.13 9.32 2.31
CA GLN A 30 -8.51 10.35 1.35
C GLN A 30 -7.89 11.69 1.74
N ALA A 31 -7.55 12.51 0.74
CA ALA A 31 -6.86 13.79 0.95
C ALA A 31 -7.65 14.81 1.77
N ASP A 32 -8.98 14.69 1.79
CA ASP A 32 -9.91 15.52 2.56
C ASP A 32 -10.16 15.00 3.99
N SER A 33 -9.54 13.88 4.37
CA SER A 33 -9.67 13.35 5.73
C SER A 33 -8.90 14.21 6.73
N VAL A 34 -9.50 14.44 7.90
CA VAL A 34 -8.82 15.07 9.06
C VAL A 34 -7.56 14.32 9.50
N ARG A 35 -7.47 13.02 9.20
CA ARG A 35 -6.30 12.19 9.52
C ARG A 35 -5.21 12.22 8.44
N TYR A 36 -5.49 12.75 7.26
CA TYR A 36 -4.53 12.75 6.16
C TYR A 36 -3.17 13.38 6.53
N PRO A 37 -3.09 14.48 7.32
CA PRO A 37 -1.80 15.01 7.77
C PRO A 37 -1.02 14.09 8.71
N GLU A 38 -1.71 13.20 9.43
CA GLU A 38 -1.12 12.25 10.39
C GLU A 38 -0.62 11.00 9.67
N VAL A 39 -1.44 10.43 8.78
CA VAL A 39 -1.18 9.10 8.22
C VAL A 39 -0.74 9.11 6.76
N GLY A 40 -0.86 10.25 6.06
CA GLY A 40 -0.63 10.36 4.64
C GLY A 40 -1.65 9.60 3.79
N ARG A 41 -1.35 9.43 2.50
CA ARG A 41 -2.25 8.72 1.55
C ARG A 41 -2.36 7.23 1.83
N PHE A 42 -1.28 6.59 2.28
CA PHE A 42 -1.24 5.18 2.64
C PHE A 42 -0.60 4.98 4.00
N TYR A 43 -1.17 4.07 4.78
CA TYR A 43 -0.69 3.75 6.12
C TYR A 43 -0.93 2.28 6.44
N HIS A 44 -0.01 1.69 7.19
CA HIS A 44 -0.02 0.28 7.59
C HIS A 44 -0.60 0.15 8.99
N ILE A 45 -1.47 -0.82 9.20
CA ILE A 45 -2.11 -1.07 10.49
C ILE A 45 -1.99 -2.52 10.92
N ALA A 46 -2.05 -2.76 12.23
CA ALA A 46 -2.42 -4.05 12.79
C ALA A 46 -3.94 -4.21 12.72
N THR A 47 -4.42 -5.28 12.09
CA THR A 47 -5.87 -5.53 11.95
C THR A 47 -6.59 -5.82 13.27
N PRO A 48 -5.99 -6.49 14.29
CA PRO A 48 -6.71 -6.82 15.52
C PRO A 48 -7.03 -5.59 16.38
N THR A 49 -6.14 -4.60 16.39
CA THR A 49 -6.24 -3.42 17.25
C THR A 49 -6.57 -2.14 16.49
N GLY A 50 -6.35 -2.13 15.17
CA GLY A 50 -6.42 -0.92 14.35
C GLY A 50 -5.24 0.05 14.57
N ALA A 51 -4.23 -0.35 15.34
CA ALA A 51 -3.06 0.47 15.61
C ALA A 51 -2.29 0.78 14.32
N VAL A 52 -1.86 2.03 14.14
CA VAL A 52 -0.99 2.44 13.04
C VAL A 52 0.42 1.91 13.32
N LEU A 53 0.92 1.08 12.41
CA LEU A 53 2.28 0.51 12.44
C LEU A 53 3.27 1.36 11.66
N ALA A 54 2.79 2.01 10.59
CA ALA A 54 3.55 2.98 9.81
C ALA A 54 2.59 3.97 9.13
N ASP A 55 2.96 5.24 9.15
CA ASP A 55 2.31 6.32 8.40
C ASP A 55 3.10 6.66 7.12
N HIS A 56 2.50 7.46 6.24
CA HIS A 56 3.12 7.99 5.01
C HIS A 56 3.81 6.94 4.14
N VAL A 57 3.20 5.75 4.05
CA VAL A 57 3.78 4.60 3.36
C VAL A 57 3.86 4.86 1.86
N ASN A 58 5.05 4.69 1.29
CA ASN A 58 5.21 4.62 -0.16
C ASN A 58 4.77 3.22 -0.64
N ILE A 59 3.65 3.17 -1.36
CA ILE A 59 3.07 1.90 -1.83
C ILE A 59 3.97 1.14 -2.81
N GLU A 60 4.75 1.83 -3.66
CA GLU A 60 5.68 1.17 -4.59
C GLU A 60 6.86 0.55 -3.83
N THR A 61 7.47 1.30 -2.93
CA THR A 61 8.59 0.82 -2.10
C THR A 61 8.18 -0.39 -1.30
N MET A 62 7.07 -0.29 -0.54
CA MET A 62 6.57 -1.41 0.26
C MET A 62 6.28 -2.63 -0.61
N ALA A 63 5.66 -2.44 -1.79
CA ALA A 63 5.33 -3.54 -2.68
C ALA A 63 6.56 -4.29 -3.20
N ARG A 64 7.66 -3.57 -3.47
CA ARG A 64 8.94 -4.19 -3.85
C ARG A 64 9.54 -4.95 -2.68
N ASP A 65 9.57 -4.34 -1.51
CA ASP A 65 10.17 -4.93 -0.30
C ASP A 65 9.49 -6.26 0.08
N ILE A 66 8.17 -6.36 -0.08
CA ILE A 66 7.42 -7.60 0.21
C ILE A 66 7.26 -8.54 -0.99
N GLY A 67 7.86 -8.20 -2.13
CA GLY A 67 7.91 -9.04 -3.34
C GLY A 67 6.59 -9.17 -4.10
N VAL A 68 5.71 -8.17 -4.07
CA VAL A 68 4.42 -8.17 -4.79
C VAL A 68 4.39 -7.25 -6.02
N LEU A 69 5.46 -6.50 -6.25
CA LEU A 69 5.69 -5.70 -7.47
C LEU A 69 7.01 -6.12 -8.13
N ALA A 70 6.91 -6.70 -9.33
CA ALA A 70 8.09 -7.16 -10.07
C ALA A 70 8.94 -6.00 -10.62
N ASP A 71 10.18 -6.29 -11.02
CA ASP A 71 11.13 -5.28 -11.51
C ASP A 71 10.73 -4.65 -12.84
N TRP A 72 9.87 -5.32 -13.62
CA TRP A 72 9.30 -4.81 -14.87
C TRP A 72 7.89 -4.24 -14.72
N GLU A 73 7.32 -4.32 -13.52
CA GLU A 73 6.03 -3.71 -13.22
C GLU A 73 6.24 -2.27 -12.71
N ARG A 74 5.36 -1.35 -13.13
CA ARG A 74 5.34 0.06 -12.70
C ARG A 74 3.94 0.44 -12.25
N LEU A 75 3.85 1.29 -11.23
CA LEU A 75 2.58 1.89 -10.85
C LEU A 75 2.15 2.89 -11.91
N GLU A 76 0.89 2.80 -12.34
CA GLU A 76 0.29 3.78 -13.23
C GLU A 76 0.18 5.13 -12.52
N ARG A 77 0.72 6.18 -13.15
CA ARG A 77 0.59 7.56 -12.70
C ARG A 77 -0.39 8.25 -13.64
N LEU A 78 -1.62 8.41 -13.20
CA LEU A 78 -2.64 9.22 -13.86
C LEU A 78 -2.34 10.71 -13.67
#